data_AF-A0A7H4P948-F1
#
_entry.id   AF-A0A7H4P948-F1
#
_cell.length_a   1.000
_cell.length_b   1.000
_cell.length_c   1.000
_cell.angle_alpha   90.00
_cell.angle_beta   90.00
_cell.angle_gamma   90.00
#
_symmetry.space_group_name_H-M   'P 1'
#
loop_
_entity.id
_entity.type
_entity.pdbx_description
1 polymer ?
#
loop_
_entity_poly.entity_id
_entity_poly.type
_entity_poly.pdbx_seq_one_letter_code
_entity_poly.pdbx_strand_id
1 'polypeptide(L)'
;MAVVTLSTVPHPPLWRDVPSVTLDDETLRLRKAKVLANMLQRGLDTLIVYADKEHGGNFEYLTGFIPRFEEALLVLHRDGEAALVLGNENLKLAGYARLENRVIHAPWFSLPNQPMDTRKTLAQLLQEAGVAAEKKYRPGGLEALYRRGG
;
A
#
# COMPACT_ATOMS: atom_id res chain seq x y z
N MET A 1 -7.97 -22.95 -43.28
CA MET A 1 -8.29 -22.76 -41.84
C MET A 1 -7.40 -23.69 -41.05
N ALA A 2 -6.69 -23.20 -40.03
CA ALA A 2 -5.79 -24.06 -39.23
C ALA A 2 -6.63 -25.02 -38.38
N VAL A 3 -6.31 -26.31 -38.43
CA VAL A 3 -6.94 -27.33 -37.60
C VAL A 3 -6.29 -27.28 -36.21
N VAL A 4 -7.07 -26.91 -35.20
CA VAL A 4 -6.65 -26.99 -33.80
C VAL A 4 -6.87 -28.41 -33.31
N THR A 5 -5.83 -29.04 -32.77
CA THR A 5 -5.91 -30.40 -32.22
C THR A 5 -5.71 -30.32 -30.71
N LEU A 6 -6.66 -30.83 -29.93
CA LEU A 6 -6.57 -30.88 -28.47
C LEU A 6 -5.83 -32.14 -28.05
N SER A 7 -5.02 -32.03 -27.00
CA SER A 7 -4.35 -33.18 -26.37
C SER A 7 -4.70 -33.22 -24.89
N THR A 8 -4.85 -34.43 -24.36
CA THR A 8 -5.09 -34.64 -22.93
C THR A 8 -3.76 -34.54 -22.19
N VAL A 9 -3.66 -33.62 -21.24
CA VAL A 9 -2.50 -33.48 -20.35
C VAL A 9 -2.87 -33.97 -18.94
N PRO A 10 -1.91 -34.58 -18.21
CA PRO A 10 -2.15 -34.96 -16.82
C PRO A 10 -2.40 -33.73 -15.95
N HIS A 11 -3.25 -33.88 -14.93
CA HIS A 11 -3.51 -32.82 -13.96
C HIS A 11 -2.23 -32.49 -13.17
N PRO A 12 -1.97 -31.21 -12.83
CA PRO A 12 -0.86 -30.85 -11.95
C PRO A 12 -0.92 -31.62 -10.60
N PRO A 13 0.22 -31.94 -9.99
CA PRO A 13 0.22 -32.56 -8.66
C PRO A 13 -0.49 -31.66 -7.64
N LEU A 14 -1.26 -32.27 -6.74
CA LEU A 14 -1.94 -31.59 -5.64
C LEU A 14 -1.15 -31.79 -4.35
N TRP A 15 -0.80 -30.70 -3.66
CA TRP A 15 -0.18 -30.74 -2.34
C TRP A 15 -1.22 -30.42 -1.27
N ARG A 16 -1.84 -31.44 -0.68
CA ARG A 16 -2.94 -31.28 0.29
C ARG A 16 -2.47 -30.98 1.71
N ASP A 17 -1.27 -31.43 2.05
CA ASP A 17 -0.73 -31.38 3.41
C ASP A 17 0.28 -30.24 3.64
N VAL A 18 0.29 -29.24 2.76
CA VAL A 18 1.11 -28.04 2.95
C VAL A 18 0.37 -27.14 3.94
N PRO A 19 0.92 -26.89 5.15
CA PRO A 19 0.27 -26.02 6.11
C PRO A 19 0.18 -24.60 5.53
N SER A 20 -1.05 -24.09 5.43
CA SER A 20 -1.27 -22.68 5.12
C SER A 20 -1.01 -21.87 6.39
N VAL A 21 0.13 -21.19 6.45
CA VAL A 21 0.43 -20.26 7.54
C VAL A 21 -0.33 -18.97 7.27
N THR A 22 -1.46 -18.79 7.95
CA THR A 22 -2.22 -17.54 7.88
C THR A 22 -1.54 -16.49 8.74
N LEU A 23 -1.42 -15.26 8.25
CA LEU A 23 -0.91 -14.14 9.04
C LEU A 23 -1.95 -13.69 10.07
N ASP A 24 -1.64 -13.88 11.34
CA ASP A 24 -2.48 -13.45 12.47
C ASP A 24 -2.33 -11.95 12.78
N ASP A 25 -3.30 -11.41 13.53
CA ASP A 25 -3.31 -9.98 13.89
C ASP A 25 -2.12 -9.58 14.77
N GLU A 26 -1.59 -10.52 15.55
CA GLU A 26 -0.40 -10.29 16.37
C GLU A 26 0.84 -10.02 15.52
N THR A 27 1.05 -10.83 14.49
CA THR A 27 2.15 -10.68 13.55
C THR A 27 2.07 -9.31 12.88
N LEU A 28 0.90 -8.88 12.39
CA LEU A 28 0.78 -7.58 11.74
C LEU A 28 1.00 -6.41 12.72
N ARG A 29 0.51 -6.51 13.96
CA ARG A 29 0.82 -5.52 15.01
C ARG A 29 2.31 -5.44 15.30
N LEU A 30 3.00 -6.58 15.40
CA LEU A 30 4.45 -6.64 15.60
C LEU A 30 5.24 -6.05 14.41
N ARG A 31 4.78 -6.27 13.18
CA ARG A 31 5.36 -5.66 11.98
C ARG A 31 5.29 -4.13 12.04
N LYS A 32 4.09 -3.58 12.30
CA LYS A 32 3.89 -2.13 12.45
C LYS A 32 4.77 -1.57 13.58
N ALA A 33 4.80 -2.22 14.74
CA ALA A 33 5.61 -1.79 15.89
C ALA A 33 7.11 -1.73 15.57
N LYS A 34 7.65 -2.74 14.86
CA LYS A 34 9.06 -2.76 14.41
C LYS A 34 9.37 -1.61 13.44
N VAL A 35 8.47 -1.32 12.50
CA VAL A 35 8.63 -0.19 11.58
C VAL A 35 8.65 1.13 12.33
N LEU A 36 7.71 1.35 13.26
CA LEU A 36 7.66 2.55 14.09
C LEU A 36 8.92 2.72 14.97
N ALA A 37 9.41 1.64 15.57
CA ALA A 37 10.65 1.68 16.34
C ALA A 37 11.85 2.08 15.48
N ASN A 38 11.94 1.56 14.25
CA ASN A 38 12.99 1.94 13.30
C ASN A 38 12.85 3.39 12.82
N MET A 39 11.63 3.87 12.60
CA MET A 39 11.38 5.29 12.27
C MET A 39 11.88 6.19 13.40
N LEU A 40 11.57 5.86 14.66
CA LEU A 40 12.02 6.60 15.82
C LEU A 40 13.56 6.62 15.93
N GLN A 41 14.21 5.47 15.77
CA GLN A 41 15.67 5.36 15.80
C GLN A 41 16.36 6.18 14.71
N ARG A 42 15.70 6.32 13.54
CA ARG A 42 16.22 7.09 12.40
C ARG A 42 15.80 8.56 12.40
N GLY A 43 14.99 8.99 13.38
CA GLY A 43 14.45 10.35 13.43
C GLY A 43 13.52 10.68 12.26
N LEU A 44 12.73 9.69 11.80
CA LEU A 44 11.75 9.85 10.73
C LEU A 44 10.36 10.12 11.32
N ASP A 45 9.75 11.22 10.90
CA ASP A 45 8.40 11.57 11.36
C ASP A 45 7.29 10.89 10.54
N THR A 46 7.55 10.68 9.25
CA THR A 46 6.58 10.11 8.32
C THR A 46 7.27 9.15 7.35
N LEU A 47 6.66 7.99 7.14
CA LEU A 47 7.01 7.01 6.12
C LEU A 47 5.90 6.99 5.06
N ILE A 48 6.27 7.16 3.79
CA ILE A 48 5.33 7.05 2.67
C ILE A 48 5.72 5.82 1.85
N VAL A 49 4.78 4.90 1.69
CA VAL A 49 4.96 3.66 0.92
C VAL A 49 4.06 3.74 -0.31
N TYR A 50 4.69 3.76 -1.48
CA TYR A 50 3.99 3.59 -2.76
C TYR A 50 3.72 2.13 -3.06
N ALA A 51 2.59 1.86 -3.70
CA ALA A 51 2.25 0.54 -4.22
C ALA A 51 1.48 0.63 -5.53
N ASP A 52 1.86 -0.28 -6.43
CA ASP A 52 1.16 -0.66 -7.65
C ASP A 52 1.17 -2.20 -7.74
N LYS A 53 0.88 -2.75 -8.91
CA LYS A 53 0.92 -4.19 -9.16
C LYS A 53 2.31 -4.81 -8.96
N GLU A 54 3.37 -4.09 -9.31
CA GLU A 54 4.76 -4.57 -9.27
C GLU A 54 5.44 -4.31 -7.91
N HIS A 55 4.98 -3.30 -7.16
CA HIS A 55 5.60 -2.75 -5.96
C HIS A 55 4.65 -2.75 -4.75
N GLY A 56 3.73 -3.71 -4.66
CA GLY A 56 2.75 -3.80 -3.57
C GLY A 56 3.24 -4.40 -2.25
N GLY A 57 4.43 -5.02 -2.23
CA GLY A 57 4.85 -5.87 -1.10
C GLY A 57 5.01 -5.15 0.24
N ASN A 58 5.61 -3.95 0.26
CA ASN A 58 5.76 -3.18 1.51
C ASN A 58 4.41 -2.64 2.02
N PHE A 59 3.51 -2.29 1.10
CA PHE A 59 2.17 -1.85 1.43
C PHE A 59 1.39 -3.02 2.04
N GLU A 60 1.32 -4.17 1.37
CA GLU A 60 0.67 -5.39 1.89
C GLU A 60 1.27 -5.87 3.21
N TYR A 61 2.59 -5.75 3.38
CA TYR A 61 3.27 -6.13 4.62
C TYR A 61 2.68 -5.43 5.85
N LEU A 62 2.21 -4.19 5.69
CA LEU A 62 1.58 -3.37 6.73
C LEU A 62 0.06 -3.42 6.68
N THR A 63 -0.55 -3.29 5.49
CA THR A 63 -2.00 -3.15 5.29
C THR A 63 -2.75 -4.47 5.19
N GLY A 64 -2.07 -5.56 4.81
CA GLY A 64 -2.67 -6.86 4.57
C GLY A 64 -3.43 -6.99 3.25
N PHE A 65 -3.32 -6.01 2.34
CA PHE A 65 -3.85 -6.12 0.97
C PHE A 65 -2.93 -5.43 -0.05
N ILE A 66 -3.05 -5.82 -1.33
CA ILE A 66 -2.37 -5.15 -2.44
C ILE A 66 -3.36 -4.32 -3.27
N PRO A 67 -2.97 -3.13 -3.77
CA PRO A 67 -3.78 -2.34 -4.70
C PRO A 67 -3.68 -2.91 -6.12
N ARG A 68 -4.00 -4.20 -6.32
CA ARG A 68 -3.57 -5.02 -7.48
C ARG A 68 -3.71 -4.39 -8.87
N PHE A 69 -4.74 -3.57 -9.09
CA PHE A 69 -5.04 -2.94 -10.39
C PHE A 69 -4.92 -1.42 -10.38
N GLU A 70 -4.60 -0.83 -9.24
CA GLU A 70 -4.59 0.60 -9.00
C GLU A 70 -3.28 1.00 -8.34
N GLU A 71 -3.06 2.30 -8.18
CA GLU A 71 -1.97 2.81 -7.36
C GLU A 71 -2.49 3.10 -5.94
N ALA A 72 -1.58 3.16 -4.98
CA ALA A 72 -1.89 3.56 -3.61
C ALA A 72 -0.67 4.16 -2.91
N LEU A 73 -0.94 4.99 -1.90
CA LEU A 73 0.05 5.37 -0.90
C LEU A 73 -0.43 4.95 0.49
N LEU A 74 0.47 4.40 1.29
CA LEU A 74 0.34 4.38 2.74
C LEU A 74 1.21 5.50 3.31
N VAL A 75 0.62 6.42 4.05
CA VAL A 75 1.32 7.44 4.84
C VAL A 75 1.24 7.03 6.30
N LEU A 76 2.36 6.59 6.88
CA LEU A 76 2.48 6.17 8.28
C LEU A 76 3.25 7.22 9.07
N HIS A 77 2.66 7.74 10.14
CA HIS A 77 3.29 8.69 11.04
C HIS A 77 3.95 7.99 12.21
N ARG A 78 4.96 8.64 12.80
CA ARG A 78 5.73 8.11 13.94
C ARG A 78 4.90 7.79 15.18
N ASP A 79 3.74 8.42 15.33
CA ASP A 79 2.78 8.19 16.42
C ASP A 79 1.89 6.96 16.16
N GLY A 80 1.99 6.36 14.97
CA GLY A 80 1.23 5.20 14.55
C GLY A 80 -0.01 5.52 13.73
N GLU A 81 -0.35 6.80 13.50
CA GLU A 81 -1.43 7.21 12.61
C GLU A 81 -1.12 6.79 11.16
N ALA A 82 -2.14 6.34 10.43
CA ALA A 82 -1.97 5.86 9.08
C ALA A 82 -3.07 6.36 8.14
N ALA A 83 -2.67 6.97 7.02
CA ALA A 83 -3.56 7.34 5.94
C ALA A 83 -3.33 6.46 4.72
N LEU A 84 -4.41 5.95 4.14
CA LEU A 84 -4.40 5.28 2.84
C LEU A 84 -4.91 6.24 1.78
N VAL A 85 -4.06 6.59 0.82
CA VAL A 85 -4.43 7.37 -0.36
C VAL A 85 -4.74 6.40 -1.50
N LEU A 86 -6.01 6.30 -1.89
CA LEU A 86 -6.52 5.19 -2.69
C LEU A 86 -7.30 5.64 -3.93
N GLY A 87 -7.19 4.86 -5.00
CA GLY A 87 -8.10 4.87 -6.14
C GLY A 87 -9.49 4.30 -5.81
N ASN A 88 -10.39 4.39 -6.78
CA ASN A 88 -11.82 4.06 -6.61
C ASN A 88 -12.06 2.62 -6.13
N GLU A 89 -11.36 1.64 -6.70
CA GLU A 89 -11.61 0.23 -6.40
C GLU A 89 -11.07 -0.16 -5.02
N ASN A 90 -9.96 0.45 -4.59
CA ASN A 90 -9.35 0.17 -3.30
C ASN A 90 -10.09 0.79 -2.11
N LEU A 91 -10.97 1.78 -2.31
CA LEU A 91 -11.74 2.40 -1.21
C LEU A 91 -12.49 1.37 -0.35
N LYS A 92 -13.06 0.34 -0.97
CA LYS A 92 -13.78 -0.75 -0.28
C LYS A 92 -12.86 -1.65 0.55
N LEU A 93 -11.56 -1.71 0.20
CA LEU A 93 -10.57 -2.55 0.87
C LEU A 93 -10.00 -1.90 2.13
N ALA A 94 -10.07 -0.58 2.25
CA ALA A 94 -9.55 0.15 3.40
C ALA A 94 -10.14 -0.32 4.74
N GLY A 95 -11.43 -0.68 4.76
CA GLY A 95 -12.09 -1.22 5.96
C GLY A 95 -11.65 -2.65 6.33
N TYR A 96 -11.01 -3.37 5.39
CA TYR A 96 -10.42 -4.68 5.62
C TYR A 96 -8.91 -4.61 5.87
N ALA A 97 -8.32 -3.42 5.82
CA ALA A 97 -6.91 -3.24 6.13
C ALA A 97 -6.65 -3.66 7.58
N ARG A 98 -5.54 -4.36 7.79
CA ARG A 98 -5.17 -4.95 9.09
C ARG A 98 -4.45 -3.96 10.02
N LEU A 99 -4.66 -2.66 9.79
CA LEU A 99 -4.33 -1.58 10.72
C LEU A 99 -5.43 -0.51 10.70
N GLU A 100 -5.59 0.17 11.83
CA GLU A 100 -6.40 1.38 11.91
C GLU A 100 -5.88 2.44 10.94
N ASN A 101 -6.77 2.96 10.12
CA ASN A 101 -6.42 3.90 9.07
C ASN A 101 -7.56 4.87 8.78
N ARG A 102 -7.18 6.01 8.21
CA ARG A 102 -8.10 6.92 7.51
C ARG A 102 -7.90 6.80 6.01
N VAL A 103 -8.93 7.16 5.26
CA VAL A 103 -8.94 7.05 3.80
C VAL A 103 -8.95 8.42 3.16
N ILE A 104 -8.09 8.61 2.17
CA ILE A 104 -8.06 9.77 1.29
C ILE A 104 -8.27 9.27 -0.13
N HIS A 105 -9.31 9.79 -0.77
CA HIS A 105 -9.62 9.41 -2.14
C HIS A 105 -8.76 10.20 -3.13
N ALA A 106 -8.02 9.47 -3.98
CA ALA A 106 -7.23 10.01 -5.06
C ALA A 106 -7.64 9.33 -6.38
N PRO A 107 -8.64 9.87 -7.12
CA PRO A 107 -9.14 9.25 -8.35
C PRO A 107 -8.06 8.97 -9.41
N TRP A 108 -6.97 9.73 -9.41
CA TRP A 108 -5.83 9.54 -10.34
C TRP A 108 -5.06 8.24 -10.15
N PHE A 109 -5.21 7.58 -9.01
CA PHE A 109 -4.66 6.24 -8.79
C PHE A 109 -5.57 5.14 -9.30
N SER A 110 -6.75 5.49 -9.82
CA SER A 110 -7.68 4.51 -10.37
C SER A 110 -7.32 4.15 -11.81
N LEU A 111 -7.92 3.08 -12.30
CA LEU A 111 -7.75 2.63 -13.68
C LEU A 111 -8.18 3.70 -14.72
N PRO A 112 -7.64 3.65 -15.96
CA PRO A 112 -8.10 4.48 -17.05
C PRO A 112 -9.60 4.39 -17.28
N ASN A 113 -10.22 5.49 -17.73
CA ASN A 113 -11.66 5.60 -18.01
C ASN A 113 -12.59 5.45 -16.79
N GLN A 114 -12.07 5.57 -15.57
CA GLN A 114 -12.90 5.72 -14.38
C GLN A 114 -13.20 7.20 -14.07
N PRO A 115 -14.22 7.50 -13.24
CA PRO A 115 -14.49 8.87 -12.81
C PRO A 115 -13.25 9.51 -12.14
N MET A 116 -12.83 10.66 -12.67
CA MET A 116 -11.66 11.42 -12.21
C MET A 116 -12.05 12.77 -11.59
N ASP A 117 -13.28 12.89 -11.08
CA ASP A 117 -13.74 14.14 -10.49
C ASP A 117 -13.05 14.38 -9.14
N THR A 118 -12.00 15.20 -9.17
CA THR A 118 -11.33 15.71 -7.98
C THR A 118 -10.95 17.16 -8.19
N ARG A 119 -11.20 17.98 -7.16
CA ARG A 119 -10.83 19.40 -7.14
C ARG A 119 -9.52 19.66 -6.41
N LYS A 120 -8.94 18.62 -5.79
CA LYS A 120 -7.76 18.72 -4.92
C LYS A 120 -6.57 18.10 -5.58
N THR A 121 -5.50 18.86 -5.78
CA THR A 121 -4.21 18.38 -6.28
C THR A 121 -3.62 17.28 -5.39
N LEU A 122 -2.71 16.45 -5.93
CA LEU A 122 -1.97 15.45 -5.14
C LEU A 122 -1.28 16.09 -3.92
N ALA A 123 -0.71 17.29 -4.06
CA ALA A 123 -0.09 17.99 -2.95
C ALA A 123 -1.09 18.30 -1.82
N GLN A 124 -2.32 18.70 -2.16
CA GLN A 124 -3.38 18.93 -1.17
C GLN A 124 -3.83 17.61 -0.52
N LEU A 125 -3.95 16.53 -1.28
CA LEU A 125 -4.28 15.21 -0.72
C LEU A 125 -3.17 14.69 0.20
N LEU A 126 -1.90 14.94 -0.12
CA LEU A 126 -0.77 14.60 0.75
C LEU A 126 -0.75 15.47 2.02
N GLN A 127 -1.08 16.76 1.92
CA GLN A 127 -1.26 17.62 3.09
C GLN A 127 -2.39 17.12 3.98
N GLU A 128 -3.52 16.70 3.40
CA GLU A 128 -4.59 16.04 4.12
C GLU A 128 -4.10 14.75 4.77
N ALA A 129 -3.23 13.99 4.10
CA ALA A 129 -2.52 12.83 4.65
C ALA A 129 -1.50 13.19 5.75
N GLY A 130 -1.40 14.45 6.17
CA GLY A 130 -0.51 14.91 7.23
C GLY A 130 0.94 15.10 6.77
N VAL A 131 1.19 15.11 5.46
CA VAL A 131 2.53 15.30 4.91
C VAL A 131 2.82 16.80 4.80
N ALA A 132 3.76 17.30 5.61
CA ALA A 132 4.14 18.71 5.63
C ALA A 132 4.88 19.13 4.34
N ALA A 133 4.70 20.40 3.93
CA ALA A 133 5.16 20.92 2.63
C ALA A 133 6.68 21.19 2.51
N GLU A 134 7.49 20.89 3.53
CA GLU A 134 8.92 21.25 3.53
C GLU A 134 9.83 20.20 2.84
N LYS A 135 9.78 20.24 1.49
CA LYS A 135 10.74 19.83 0.43
C LYS A 135 11.84 18.77 0.72
N LYS A 136 11.81 17.63 0.00
CA LYS A 136 12.51 17.33 -1.29
C LYS A 136 12.26 15.84 -1.61
N TYR A 137 11.39 15.53 -2.57
CA TYR A 137 11.13 14.16 -3.00
C TYR A 137 12.21 13.69 -3.98
N ARG A 138 12.80 12.51 -3.74
CA ARG A 138 13.58 11.77 -4.74
C ARG A 138 12.74 10.56 -5.18
N PRO A 139 12.47 10.36 -6.48
CA PRO A 139 11.85 9.13 -6.95
C PRO A 139 12.90 8.01 -6.92
N GLY A 140 12.63 6.97 -6.14
CA GLY A 140 13.41 5.74 -6.07
C GLY A 140 12.66 4.74 -5.21
N GLY A 141 12.43 3.53 -5.73
CA GLY A 141 11.84 2.44 -4.97
C GLY A 141 12.60 2.25 -3.66
N LEU A 142 11.84 2.31 -2.55
CA LEU A 142 12.33 2.46 -1.18
C LEU A 142 13.07 3.79 -0.93
N GLU A 143 12.56 4.56 0.05
CA GLU A 143 13.16 5.70 0.78
C GLU A 143 12.28 6.97 0.70
N ALA A 144 11.25 7.04 1.54
CA ALA A 144 10.71 8.32 2.01
C ALA A 144 11.53 8.76 3.23
N LEU A 145 12.41 9.75 3.06
CA LEU A 145 13.15 10.37 4.16
C LEU A 145 12.68 11.80 4.36
N TYR A 146 11.93 12.04 5.45
CA TYR A 146 11.80 13.36 6.05
C TYR A 146 12.49 13.35 7.42
N ARG A 147 13.37 14.34 7.63
CA ARG A 147 14.06 14.60 8.90
C ARG A 147 13.63 15.99 9.40
N ARG A 148 13.00 16.07 10.56
CA ARG A 148 13.10 17.26 11.41
C ARG A 148 13.37 16.86 12.86
N GLY A 149 14.50 17.30 13.38
CA GLY A 149 14.82 17.22 14.80
C GLY A 149 15.97 18.17 15.09
N GLY A 150 15.68 19.24 15.85
CA GLY A 150 16.66 20.20 16.38
C GLY A 150 17.15 21.23 15.38
#